data_AF-A0AAV0MK76-F1
#
_entry.id   AF-A0AAV0MK76-F1
#
_cell.length_a   1.000
_cell.length_b   1.000
_cell.length_c   1.000
_cell.angle_alpha   90.00
_cell.angle_beta   90.00
_cell.angle_gamma   90.00
#
_symmetry.space_group_name_H-M   'P 1'
#
loop_
_entity.id
_entity.type
_entity.pdbx_description
1 polymer ?
#
loop_
_entity_poly.entity_id
_entity_poly.type
_entity_poly.pdbx_seq_one_letter_code
_entity_poly.pdbx_strand_id
1 'polypeptide(L)'
;KPSFGLYGTRKTFLFSSDSSKPILPCSSTLSEVGAGLQREFGFPVVWFGRCVIQVQFTDSGISRVLGFSSLLLNCLLIVNLVTRVRLEMEGEQLTEQETALYDRQIRVWGADAQRRLSKSHIFVYGMKGTVAEFCKNIVLAGVGSVTLMDDRAVTNEALASNFLIPPEEKVYSGKTLAELCCDSLKEFNPMVHVSVEKAELVTLGQQFFEKFDVVVISSCPPATKILINEKCRKLSKRVAFYTVECRDSCGEIFVDLQNYKYMKVMTLPSDYMMISRFILQEATSAPWGRLQRRTSKLYFAMRVIESFEEANGRNPGVFSVEDVPAVLQLKRKLCEAQSVSESFVPDTLLERLVIGSIEFPPVCAIIGGILGQEVIKAISGKGDPVKNFFYFDVVDGKGVIEDISSRAPEADSASSKSANIITQVVLE
;
A
#
# COMPACT_ATOMS: atom_id res chain seq x y z
N LYS A 1 11.06 -73.55 -8.35
CA LYS A 1 11.82 -73.19 -9.58
C LYS A 1 10.82 -72.82 -10.65
N PRO A 2 11.01 -71.75 -11.43
CA PRO A 2 12.16 -70.82 -11.48
C PRO A 2 11.84 -69.44 -10.83
N SER A 3 12.63 -68.76 -9.98
CA SER A 3 13.95 -68.07 -10.12
C SER A 3 13.95 -67.00 -11.23
N PHE A 4 14.07 -65.69 -10.96
CA PHE A 4 15.20 -64.86 -10.43
C PHE A 4 14.65 -63.60 -9.70
N GLY A 5 15.24 -62.89 -8.73
CA GLY A 5 16.54 -62.91 -8.02
C GLY A 5 16.58 -61.76 -6.97
N LEU A 6 17.25 -62.00 -5.83
CA LEU A 6 17.39 -61.16 -4.62
C LEU A 6 18.18 -59.84 -4.80
N TYR A 7 17.92 -58.84 -3.95
CA TYR A 7 18.89 -58.01 -3.16
C TYR A 7 18.04 -57.18 -2.16
N GLY A 8 18.06 -57.33 -0.83
CA GLY A 8 19.19 -57.38 0.10
C GLY A 8 19.07 -56.17 1.05
N THR A 9 18.46 -56.33 2.22
CA THR A 9 18.41 -55.30 3.28
C THR A 9 19.84 -54.97 3.73
N ARG A 10 20.35 -53.79 3.37
CA ARG A 10 21.61 -53.28 3.93
C ARG A 10 21.39 -52.88 5.38
N LYS A 11 21.85 -53.71 6.31
CA LYS A 11 22.12 -53.33 7.70
C LYS A 11 23.28 -52.33 7.70
N THR A 12 23.03 -51.11 8.19
CA THR A 12 24.10 -50.14 8.42
C THR A 12 24.69 -50.39 9.80
N PHE A 13 25.95 -50.79 9.86
CA PHE A 13 26.71 -50.86 11.11
C PHE A 13 27.33 -49.47 11.39
N LEU A 14 27.15 -48.96 12.60
CA LEU A 14 27.95 -47.84 13.11
C LEU A 14 29.22 -48.43 13.72
N PHE A 15 30.38 -48.13 13.12
CA PHE A 15 31.66 -48.38 13.75
C PHE A 15 32.03 -47.17 14.62
N SER A 16 32.30 -47.41 15.90
CA SER A 16 33.02 -46.49 16.78
C SER A 16 34.52 -46.67 16.53
N SER A 17 35.27 -45.59 16.32
CA SER A 17 36.73 -45.61 16.25
C SER A 17 37.39 -45.54 17.64
N ASP A 18 36.67 -45.84 18.71
CA ASP A 18 37.19 -45.79 20.08
C ASP A 18 36.83 -47.07 20.85
N SER A 19 37.85 -47.81 21.29
CA SER A 19 37.78 -49.19 21.77
C SER A 19 37.49 -49.32 23.27
N SER A 20 36.64 -48.47 23.85
CA SER A 20 36.43 -48.47 25.31
C SER A 20 35.02 -48.18 25.83
N LYS A 21 33.95 -48.34 25.03
CA LYS A 21 32.55 -48.19 25.53
C LYS A 21 31.57 -49.20 24.92
N PRO A 22 30.47 -49.56 25.64
CA PRO A 22 29.63 -50.68 25.27
C PRO A 22 28.70 -50.35 24.09
N ILE A 23 28.50 -51.35 23.24
CA ILE A 23 27.55 -51.34 22.12
C ILE A 23 26.13 -51.47 22.69
N LEU A 24 25.28 -50.45 22.50
CA LEU A 24 23.87 -50.50 22.92
C LEU A 24 23.06 -51.44 22.00
N PRO A 25 22.18 -52.29 22.54
CA PRO A 25 21.33 -53.16 21.74
C PRO A 25 20.19 -52.38 21.09
N CYS A 26 19.88 -52.73 19.84
CA CYS A 26 18.96 -52.00 18.99
C CYS A 26 17.51 -52.50 19.20
N SER A 27 16.71 -51.75 19.98
CA SER A 27 15.25 -51.90 19.98
C SER A 27 14.46 -50.64 20.32
N SER A 28 15.07 -49.45 20.31
CA SER A 28 14.41 -48.19 20.67
C SER A 28 13.95 -47.37 19.46
N THR A 29 12.76 -46.77 19.54
CA THR A 29 12.21 -45.91 18.48
C THR A 29 12.98 -44.57 18.38
N LEU A 30 12.97 -43.92 17.21
CA LEU A 30 13.70 -42.66 16.91
C LEU A 30 13.54 -41.55 17.97
N SER A 31 12.41 -41.52 18.68
CA SER A 31 12.12 -40.61 19.80
C SER A 31 12.99 -40.85 21.03
N GLU A 32 13.32 -42.09 21.36
CA GLU A 32 14.10 -42.48 22.54
C GLU A 32 15.60 -42.17 22.35
N VAL A 33 16.10 -42.25 21.11
CA VAL A 33 17.46 -41.85 20.75
C VAL A 33 17.64 -40.33 20.84
N GLY A 34 16.62 -39.56 20.43
CA GLY A 34 16.62 -38.09 20.55
C GLY A 34 16.60 -37.62 22.01
N ALA A 35 15.83 -38.28 22.87
CA ALA A 35 15.76 -37.95 24.30
C ALA A 35 17.04 -38.30 25.08
N GLY A 36 17.81 -39.30 24.61
CA GLY A 36 19.11 -39.67 25.18
C GLY A 36 20.20 -38.63 24.91
N LEU A 37 20.32 -38.18 23.66
CA LEU A 37 21.35 -37.21 23.25
C LEU A 37 21.15 -35.82 23.86
N GLN A 38 19.90 -35.39 24.05
CA GLN A 38 19.58 -34.11 24.69
C GLN A 38 19.94 -34.10 26.19
N ARG A 39 19.88 -35.27 26.85
CA ARG A 39 20.31 -35.45 28.25
C ARG A 39 21.82 -35.50 28.41
N GLU A 40 22.56 -35.96 27.40
CA GLU A 40 24.01 -36.18 27.48
C GLU A 40 24.82 -34.93 27.09
N PHE A 41 24.26 -34.02 26.27
CA PHE A 41 25.01 -32.86 25.73
C PHE A 41 24.35 -31.49 25.94
N GLY A 42 23.10 -31.38 26.42
CA GLY A 42 22.52 -30.10 26.87
C GLY A 42 22.15 -29.05 25.80
N PHE A 43 22.09 -29.41 24.50
CA PHE A 43 21.74 -28.48 23.41
C PHE A 43 20.46 -28.90 22.66
N PRO A 44 19.69 -27.95 22.08
CA PRO A 44 18.52 -28.28 21.26
C PRO A 44 18.92 -28.91 19.93
N VAL A 45 18.36 -30.08 19.61
CA VAL A 45 18.57 -30.82 18.35
C VAL A 45 17.38 -30.59 17.42
N VAL A 46 17.62 -30.10 16.20
CA VAL A 46 16.58 -29.93 15.17
C VAL A 46 16.72 -31.04 14.14
N TRP A 47 15.64 -31.79 13.91
CA TRP A 47 15.61 -32.88 12.94
C TRP A 47 15.07 -32.40 11.58
N PHE A 48 15.79 -32.70 10.50
CA PHE A 48 15.31 -32.52 9.12
C PHE A 48 15.49 -33.83 8.35
N GLY A 49 14.41 -34.61 8.23
CA GLY A 49 14.44 -35.92 7.58
C GLY A 49 15.37 -36.92 8.28
N ARG A 50 16.23 -37.61 7.52
CA ARG A 50 17.18 -38.63 8.03
C ARG A 50 18.52 -38.06 8.52
N CYS A 51 18.68 -36.74 8.62
CA CYS A 51 19.95 -36.12 9.04
C CYS A 51 19.83 -35.44 10.42
N VAL A 52 20.84 -35.65 11.26
CA VAL A 52 21.05 -34.95 12.53
C VAL A 52 22.15 -33.91 12.30
N ILE A 53 21.88 -32.64 12.63
CA ILE A 53 22.88 -31.57 12.57
C ILE A 53 23.14 -31.09 14.00
N GLN A 54 24.41 -31.11 14.41
CA GLN A 54 24.86 -30.56 15.69
C GLN A 54 25.37 -29.13 15.45
N VAL A 55 24.72 -28.13 16.05
CA VAL A 55 25.07 -26.71 15.89
C VAL A 55 25.54 -26.16 17.23
N GLN A 56 26.77 -25.60 17.25
CA GLN A 56 27.34 -24.92 18.42
C GLN A 56 27.15 -23.41 18.29
N PHE A 57 26.55 -22.77 19.31
CA PHE A 57 26.35 -21.33 19.39
C PHE A 57 27.28 -20.70 20.43
N THR A 58 27.87 -19.54 20.10
CA THR A 58 28.53 -18.63 21.05
C THR A 58 27.86 -17.25 20.99
N ASP A 59 28.11 -16.38 21.97
CA ASP A 59 27.51 -15.03 22.08
C ASP A 59 27.75 -14.12 20.85
N SER A 60 28.69 -14.50 19.97
CA SER A 60 29.01 -13.83 18.70
C SER A 60 28.57 -14.57 17.43
N GLY A 61 27.89 -15.73 17.52
CA GLY A 61 27.40 -16.51 16.37
C GLY A 61 27.78 -18.00 16.33
N ILE A 62 27.58 -18.66 15.17
CA ILE A 62 27.87 -20.09 14.94
C ILE A 62 29.39 -20.26 14.77
N SER A 63 30.05 -21.03 15.64
CA SER A 63 31.51 -21.20 15.59
C SER A 63 31.97 -22.42 14.76
N ARG A 64 31.19 -23.51 14.71
CA ARG A 64 31.56 -24.73 13.96
C ARG A 64 30.35 -25.65 13.69
N VAL A 65 30.33 -26.26 12.50
CA VAL A 65 29.45 -27.39 12.13
C VAL A 65 30.32 -28.64 12.05
N LEU A 66 30.09 -29.63 12.91
CA LEU A 66 30.87 -30.87 12.95
C LEU A 66 30.06 -32.03 12.35
N GLY A 67 30.54 -32.58 11.23
CA GLY A 67 30.05 -33.82 10.62
C GLY A 67 29.58 -33.65 9.17
N PHE A 68 30.35 -34.15 8.20
CA PHE A 68 29.99 -34.18 6.79
C PHE A 68 29.84 -35.61 6.28
N SER A 69 28.67 -35.93 5.70
CA SER A 69 28.59 -36.87 4.59
C SER A 69 27.85 -36.21 3.42
N SER A 70 28.60 -35.94 2.36
CA SER A 70 28.23 -35.69 0.95
C SER A 70 26.95 -34.90 0.58
N LEU A 71 26.71 -33.69 1.10
CA LEU A 71 25.70 -32.77 0.54
C LEU A 71 26.12 -31.29 0.64
N LEU A 72 27.14 -30.91 -0.13
CA LEU A 72 27.68 -29.54 -0.18
C LEU A 72 26.69 -28.49 -0.75
N LEU A 73 25.68 -28.91 -1.52
CA LEU A 73 24.70 -27.99 -2.12
C LEU A 73 23.57 -27.58 -1.17
N ASN A 74 23.20 -28.44 -0.20
CA ASN A 74 22.13 -28.15 0.76
C ASN A 74 22.59 -27.27 1.93
N CYS A 75 23.89 -27.30 2.29
CA CYS A 75 24.42 -26.45 3.36
C CYS A 75 24.42 -24.96 2.97
N LEU A 76 24.71 -24.61 1.72
CA LEU A 76 24.65 -23.21 1.26
C LEU A 76 23.22 -22.66 1.25
N LEU A 77 22.24 -23.53 0.94
CA LEU A 77 20.81 -23.24 1.01
C LEU A 77 20.36 -23.03 2.47
N ILE A 78 20.82 -23.87 3.40
CA ILE A 78 20.48 -23.75 4.83
C ILE A 78 21.15 -22.53 5.46
N VAL A 79 22.42 -22.24 5.15
CA VAL A 79 23.07 -21.02 5.64
C VAL A 79 22.35 -19.80 5.07
N ASN A 80 22.06 -19.74 3.76
CA ASN A 80 21.26 -18.65 3.21
C ASN A 80 19.87 -18.56 3.82
N LEU A 81 19.21 -19.68 4.12
CA LEU A 81 17.88 -19.69 4.76
C LEU A 81 17.96 -19.19 6.21
N VAL A 82 18.96 -19.61 6.98
CA VAL A 82 19.18 -19.18 8.37
C VAL A 82 19.65 -17.73 8.44
N THR A 83 20.50 -17.27 7.51
CA THR A 83 20.88 -15.85 7.41
C THR A 83 19.69 -15.00 6.95
N ARG A 84 18.81 -15.52 6.08
CA ARG A 84 17.58 -14.84 5.64
C ARG A 84 16.54 -14.74 6.75
N VAL A 85 16.32 -15.82 7.50
CA VAL A 85 15.48 -15.81 8.71
C VAL A 85 16.07 -14.89 9.78
N ARG A 86 17.40 -14.83 9.92
CA ARG A 86 18.06 -13.95 10.92
C ARG A 86 18.00 -12.47 10.53
N LEU A 87 18.14 -12.14 9.24
CA LEU A 87 17.93 -10.77 8.73
C LEU A 87 16.46 -10.33 8.84
N GLU A 88 15.51 -11.26 8.75
CA GLU A 88 14.08 -10.99 9.00
C GLU A 88 13.76 -10.74 10.49
N MET A 89 14.59 -11.25 11.41
CA MET A 89 14.42 -11.06 12.86
C MET A 89 15.07 -9.79 13.43
N GLU A 90 15.85 -9.04 12.64
CA GLU A 90 16.57 -7.82 13.09
C GLU A 90 15.74 -6.52 13.09
N GLY A 91 14.42 -6.61 13.04
CA GLY A 91 13.58 -5.45 13.38
C GLY A 91 13.24 -5.44 14.87
N GLU A 92 13.20 -4.26 15.50
CA GLU A 92 12.55 -4.08 16.80
C GLU A 92 11.18 -4.76 16.80
N GLN A 93 10.94 -5.58 17.82
CA GLN A 93 9.65 -6.25 18.01
C GLN A 93 8.60 -5.21 18.40
N LEU A 94 7.37 -5.44 17.95
CA LEU A 94 6.23 -4.66 18.42
C LEU A 94 6.11 -4.85 19.93
N THR A 95 5.78 -3.78 20.65
CA THR A 95 5.51 -3.85 22.08
C THR A 95 4.32 -4.76 22.36
N GLU A 96 4.18 -5.25 23.59
CA GLU A 96 3.01 -6.05 23.99
C GLU A 96 1.71 -5.25 23.84
N GLN A 97 1.75 -3.95 24.15
CA GLN A 97 0.63 -3.04 23.98
C GLN A 97 0.22 -2.90 22.51
N GLU A 98 1.19 -2.69 21.59
CA GLU A 98 0.91 -2.65 20.15
C GLU A 98 0.37 -3.98 19.63
N THR A 99 0.94 -5.10 20.11
CA THR A 99 0.51 -6.43 19.70
C THR A 99 -0.94 -6.70 20.13
N ALA A 100 -1.32 -6.29 21.33
CA ALA A 100 -2.69 -6.40 21.82
C ALA A 100 -3.65 -5.48 21.05
N LEU A 101 -3.26 -4.22 20.80
CA LEU A 101 -4.08 -3.24 20.10
C LEU A 101 -4.34 -3.64 18.64
N TYR A 102 -3.31 -4.12 17.95
CA TYR A 102 -3.37 -4.46 16.53
C TYR A 102 -3.59 -5.96 16.25
N ASP A 103 -3.94 -6.79 17.24
CA ASP A 103 -4.07 -8.25 17.09
C ASP A 103 -4.91 -8.64 15.86
N ARG A 104 -6.09 -8.03 15.68
CA ARG A 104 -6.98 -8.30 14.54
C ARG A 104 -6.33 -7.93 13.20
N GLN A 105 -5.61 -6.80 13.15
CA GLN A 105 -4.95 -6.32 11.94
C GLN A 105 -3.73 -7.18 11.58
N ILE A 106 -2.95 -7.57 12.60
CA ILE A 106 -1.82 -8.48 12.50
C ILE A 106 -2.27 -9.85 11.94
N ARG A 107 -3.47 -10.33 12.26
CA ARG A 107 -4.02 -11.56 11.66
C ARG A 107 -4.29 -11.43 10.15
N VAL A 108 -4.58 -10.23 9.66
CA VAL A 108 -4.87 -9.96 8.25
C VAL A 108 -3.58 -9.85 7.43
N TRP A 109 -2.65 -8.99 7.86
CA TRP A 109 -1.44 -8.70 7.08
C TRP A 109 -0.13 -9.14 7.71
N GLY A 110 -0.13 -9.74 8.90
CA GLY A 110 1.06 -10.27 9.58
C GLY A 110 1.87 -9.22 10.33
N ALA A 111 2.65 -9.68 11.32
CA ALA A 111 3.41 -8.81 12.21
C ALA A 111 4.47 -7.96 11.48
N ASP A 112 5.12 -8.49 10.44
CA ASP A 112 6.13 -7.73 9.68
C ASP A 112 5.51 -6.56 8.92
N ALA A 113 4.29 -6.72 8.40
CA ALA A 113 3.58 -5.63 7.75
C ALA A 113 3.20 -4.56 8.77
N GLN A 114 2.73 -4.96 9.96
CA GLN A 114 2.43 -4.04 11.05
C GLN A 114 3.68 -3.26 11.51
N ARG A 115 4.84 -3.94 11.59
CA ARG A 115 6.13 -3.29 11.92
C ARG A 115 6.57 -2.29 10.85
N ARG A 116 6.31 -2.56 9.58
CA ARG A 116 6.56 -1.58 8.51
C ARG A 116 5.63 -0.38 8.61
N LEU A 117 4.35 -0.60 8.94
CA LEU A 117 3.40 0.48 9.20
C LEU A 117 3.86 1.36 10.35
N SER A 118 4.19 0.79 11.51
CA SER A 118 4.60 1.55 12.70
C SER A 118 5.92 2.33 12.54
N LYS A 119 6.71 2.03 11.50
CA LYS A 119 7.94 2.78 11.15
C LYS A 119 7.76 3.75 9.99
N SER A 120 6.58 3.76 9.36
CA SER A 120 6.32 4.60 8.19
C SER A 120 5.89 6.01 8.55
N HIS A 121 6.30 6.98 7.73
CA HIS A 121 5.90 8.37 7.83
C HIS A 121 5.11 8.84 6.61
N ILE A 122 3.91 9.39 6.84
CA ILE A 122 2.99 9.84 5.79
C ILE A 122 2.86 11.38 5.83
N PHE A 123 3.03 12.03 4.68
CA PHE A 123 2.67 13.42 4.48
C PHE A 123 1.30 13.53 3.79
N VAL A 124 0.46 14.43 4.29
CA VAL A 124 -0.89 14.66 3.78
C VAL A 124 -1.14 16.15 3.58
N TYR A 125 -1.55 16.53 2.37
CA TYR A 125 -1.97 17.89 2.05
C TYR A 125 -3.46 17.95 1.67
N GLY A 126 -4.20 18.88 2.26
CA GLY A 126 -5.60 19.15 1.96
C GLY A 126 -6.58 18.32 2.80
N MET A 127 -6.98 18.82 3.96
CA MET A 127 -7.86 18.18 4.95
C MET A 127 -9.36 18.42 4.67
N LYS A 128 -9.85 17.90 3.55
CA LYS A 128 -11.30 17.76 3.28
C LYS A 128 -11.87 16.46 3.88
N GLY A 129 -13.18 16.22 3.73
CA GLY A 129 -13.86 15.05 4.31
C GLY A 129 -13.28 13.71 3.88
N THR A 130 -12.97 13.55 2.60
CA THR A 130 -12.34 12.32 2.06
C THR A 130 -10.96 12.07 2.67
N VAL A 131 -10.19 13.13 2.86
CA VAL A 131 -8.85 13.04 3.45
C VAL A 131 -8.92 12.82 4.96
N ALA A 132 -9.95 13.33 5.64
CA ALA A 132 -10.23 13.02 7.04
C ALA A 132 -10.52 11.52 7.25
N GLU A 133 -11.36 10.93 6.38
CA GLU A 133 -11.63 9.49 6.37
C GLU A 133 -10.38 8.66 6.12
N PHE A 134 -9.56 9.07 5.14
CA PHE A 134 -8.24 8.51 4.92
C PHE A 134 -7.41 8.58 6.21
N CYS A 135 -7.12 9.76 6.75
CA CYS A 135 -6.27 9.94 7.92
C CYS A 135 -6.73 9.09 9.13
N LYS A 136 -8.03 9.05 9.41
CA LYS A 136 -8.61 8.18 10.44
C LYS A 136 -8.24 6.71 10.21
N ASN A 137 -8.40 6.20 8.99
CA ASN A 137 -8.07 4.81 8.67
C ASN A 137 -6.58 4.51 8.89
N ILE A 138 -5.66 5.42 8.54
CA ILE A 138 -4.22 5.14 8.62
C ILE A 138 -3.70 5.30 10.05
N VAL A 139 -4.24 6.26 10.80
CA VAL A 139 -3.96 6.41 12.23
C VAL A 139 -4.47 5.19 13.00
N LEU A 140 -5.68 4.69 12.71
CA LEU A 140 -6.18 3.44 13.32
C LEU A 140 -5.42 2.19 12.86
N ALA A 141 -4.82 2.21 11.67
CA ALA A 141 -3.93 1.14 11.20
C ALA A 141 -2.56 1.15 11.89
N GLY A 142 -2.25 2.19 12.68
CA GLY A 142 -1.02 2.25 13.47
C GLY A 142 0.22 2.59 12.66
N VAL A 143 0.14 3.56 11.75
CA VAL A 143 1.34 4.12 11.11
C VAL A 143 2.21 4.85 12.13
N GLY A 144 3.52 4.93 11.90
CA GLY A 144 4.44 5.59 12.82
C GLY A 144 4.11 7.07 13.01
N SER A 145 3.94 7.79 11.91
CA SER A 145 3.66 9.21 11.97
C SER A 145 2.94 9.78 10.76
N VAL A 146 2.11 10.79 10.99
CA VAL A 146 1.37 11.54 9.97
C VAL A 146 1.66 13.03 10.12
N THR A 147 2.13 13.68 9.06
CA THR A 147 2.28 15.14 9.00
C THR A 147 1.22 15.74 8.09
N LEU A 148 0.40 16.63 8.66
CA LEU A 148 -0.70 17.32 7.98
C LEU A 148 -0.27 18.72 7.54
N MET A 149 -0.75 19.15 6.38
CA MET A 149 -0.61 20.52 5.90
C MET A 149 -1.91 20.97 5.23
N ASP A 150 -2.55 21.96 5.84
CA ASP A 150 -3.71 22.66 5.31
C ASP A 150 -3.93 23.92 6.14
N ASP A 151 -3.53 25.06 5.60
CA ASP A 151 -3.59 26.37 6.24
C ASP A 151 -4.93 27.08 6.06
N ARG A 152 -5.88 26.45 5.35
CA ARG A 152 -7.20 27.02 5.13
C ARG A 152 -7.98 27.09 6.43
N ALA A 153 -8.83 28.11 6.53
CA ALA A 153 -9.80 28.25 7.60
C ALA A 153 -10.96 27.26 7.43
N VAL A 154 -11.67 27.01 8.53
CA VAL A 154 -12.90 26.21 8.50
C VAL A 154 -13.97 26.89 7.66
N THR A 155 -14.61 26.12 6.79
CA THR A 155 -15.79 26.53 6.01
C THR A 155 -17.00 25.65 6.36
N ASN A 156 -18.20 26.07 5.98
CA ASN A 156 -19.41 25.28 6.20
C ASN A 156 -19.36 23.93 5.47
N GLU A 157 -18.77 23.91 4.27
CA GLU A 157 -18.58 22.70 3.47
C GLU A 157 -17.62 21.73 4.18
N ALA A 158 -16.56 22.26 4.82
CA ALA A 158 -15.66 21.46 5.63
C ALA A 158 -16.38 20.88 6.85
N LEU A 159 -17.16 21.67 7.59
CA LEU A 159 -17.95 21.20 8.74
C LEU A 159 -18.96 20.10 8.35
N ALA A 160 -19.55 20.19 7.15
CA ALA A 160 -20.54 19.21 6.69
C ALA A 160 -19.93 17.85 6.31
N SER A 161 -18.65 17.81 5.95
CA SER A 161 -18.00 16.62 5.37
C SER A 161 -16.83 16.07 6.17
N ASN A 162 -16.22 16.88 7.04
CA ASN A 162 -15.04 16.53 7.82
C ASN A 162 -15.38 16.40 9.31
N PHE A 163 -15.57 15.15 9.76
CA PHE A 163 -15.92 14.81 11.14
C PHE A 163 -14.78 15.05 12.15
N LEU A 164 -13.55 15.34 11.71
CA LEU A 164 -12.43 15.68 12.59
C LEU A 164 -12.46 17.15 13.05
N ILE A 165 -13.38 17.95 12.50
CA ILE A 165 -13.56 19.34 12.92
C ILE A 165 -14.60 19.37 14.04
N PRO A 166 -14.26 19.80 15.27
CA PRO A 166 -15.24 20.00 16.32
C PRO A 166 -16.31 21.02 15.88
N PRO A 167 -17.61 20.76 16.12
CA PRO A 167 -18.68 21.62 15.60
C PRO A 167 -18.81 22.96 16.34
N GLU A 168 -18.19 23.13 17.50
CA GLU A 168 -18.27 24.36 18.28
C GLU A 168 -17.36 25.46 17.73
N GLU A 169 -17.94 26.58 17.28
CA GLU A 169 -17.20 27.74 16.72
C GLU A 169 -16.07 28.26 17.62
N LYS A 170 -16.29 28.23 18.93
CA LYS A 170 -15.30 28.65 19.93
C LYS A 170 -14.02 27.81 19.87
N VAL A 171 -14.11 26.56 19.40
CA VAL A 171 -13.01 25.61 19.31
C VAL A 171 -12.25 25.79 18.01
N TYR A 172 -12.96 25.98 16.89
CA TYR A 172 -12.32 26.09 15.58
C TYR A 172 -11.92 27.51 15.16
N SER A 173 -12.48 28.54 15.79
CA SER A 173 -12.15 29.93 15.47
C SER A 173 -10.65 30.22 15.67
N GLY A 174 -10.01 30.76 14.63
CA GLY A 174 -8.58 31.10 14.62
C GLY A 174 -7.62 29.93 14.42
N LYS A 175 -8.11 28.70 14.24
CA LYS A 175 -7.30 27.52 13.90
C LYS A 175 -7.44 27.14 12.43
N THR A 176 -6.40 26.52 11.89
CA THR A 176 -6.39 25.94 10.55
C THR A 176 -7.02 24.54 10.53
N LEU A 177 -7.45 24.08 9.35
CA LEU A 177 -7.98 22.71 9.19
C LEU A 177 -6.99 21.65 9.67
N ALA A 178 -5.70 21.79 9.35
CA ALA A 178 -4.68 20.83 9.77
C ALA A 178 -4.49 20.80 11.29
N GLU A 179 -4.53 21.94 11.99
CA GLU A 179 -4.43 21.99 13.45
C GLU A 179 -5.59 21.26 14.13
N LEU A 180 -6.82 21.52 13.68
CA LEU A 180 -8.01 20.89 14.23
C LEU A 180 -8.00 19.37 14.01
N CYS A 181 -7.72 18.95 12.78
CA CYS A 181 -7.65 17.53 12.46
C CYS A 181 -6.51 16.83 13.20
N CYS A 182 -5.37 17.50 13.40
CA CYS A 182 -4.24 16.97 14.16
C CYS A 182 -4.62 16.71 15.62
N ASP A 183 -5.30 17.66 16.27
CA ASP A 183 -5.76 17.53 17.64
C ASP A 183 -6.70 16.31 17.78
N SER A 184 -7.71 16.18 16.90
CA SER A 184 -8.64 15.05 16.93
C SER A 184 -7.99 13.72 16.58
N LEU A 185 -7.09 13.64 15.59
CA LEU A 185 -6.45 12.38 15.19
C LEU A 185 -5.54 11.79 16.27
N LYS A 186 -4.94 12.62 17.13
CA LYS A 186 -4.17 12.13 18.29
C LYS A 186 -5.03 11.33 19.26
N GLU A 187 -6.32 11.65 19.37
CA GLU A 187 -7.27 10.92 20.22
C GLU A 187 -7.62 9.54 19.66
N PHE A 188 -7.60 9.37 18.32
CA PHE A 188 -7.90 8.08 17.69
C PHE A 188 -6.85 7.01 18.01
N ASN A 189 -5.57 7.40 18.08
CA ASN A 189 -4.51 6.45 18.39
C ASN A 189 -3.28 7.17 19.00
N PRO A 190 -3.11 7.11 20.34
CA PRO A 190 -1.97 7.73 21.02
C PRO A 190 -0.59 7.17 20.64
N MET A 191 -0.54 6.01 19.97
CA MET A 191 0.71 5.40 19.50
C MET A 191 1.22 6.04 18.20
N VAL A 192 0.37 6.80 17.49
CA VAL A 192 0.71 7.45 16.22
C VAL A 192 1.09 8.90 16.46
N HIS A 193 2.25 9.31 15.96
CA HIS A 193 2.66 10.71 16.05
C HIS A 193 2.01 11.54 14.93
N VAL A 194 1.09 12.43 15.29
CA VAL A 194 0.45 13.35 14.36
C VAL A 194 0.97 14.77 14.57
N SER A 195 1.44 15.42 13.51
CA SER A 195 1.99 16.79 13.53
C SER A 195 1.46 17.64 12.38
N VAL A 196 1.62 18.97 12.51
CA VAL A 196 1.26 19.95 11.49
C VAL A 196 2.51 20.63 10.97
N GLU A 197 2.60 20.78 9.66
CA GLU A 197 3.63 21.59 9.01
C GLU A 197 3.01 22.90 8.51
N LYS A 198 3.63 24.04 8.86
CA LYS A 198 3.18 25.39 8.46
C LYS A 198 4.12 25.96 7.42
N ALA A 199 3.82 25.68 6.15
CA ALA A 199 4.53 26.24 5.02
C ALA A 199 3.65 26.22 3.77
N GLU A 200 4.09 26.90 2.72
CA GLU A 200 3.43 26.88 1.42
C GLU A 200 3.94 25.69 0.59
N LEU A 201 3.03 24.79 0.19
CA LEU A 201 3.35 23.50 -0.46
C LEU A 201 4.31 23.64 -1.66
N VAL A 202 4.13 24.67 -2.51
CA VAL A 202 4.94 24.87 -3.71
C VAL A 202 6.40 25.23 -3.39
N THR A 203 6.63 25.88 -2.25
CA THR A 203 7.95 26.36 -1.80
C THR A 203 8.83 25.24 -1.21
N LEU A 204 8.22 24.11 -0.83
CA LEU A 204 8.93 23.01 -0.18
C LEU A 204 9.95 22.35 -1.12
N GLY A 205 11.20 22.26 -0.68
CA GLY A 205 12.27 21.60 -1.41
C GLY A 205 12.13 20.06 -1.42
N GLN A 206 12.90 19.39 -2.27
CA GLN A 206 12.91 17.91 -2.34
C GLN A 206 13.29 17.26 -0.99
N GLN A 207 14.21 17.88 -0.25
CA GLN A 207 14.67 17.45 1.08
C GLN A 207 13.53 17.33 2.11
N PHE A 208 12.45 18.11 1.94
CA PHE A 208 11.27 17.96 2.77
C PHE A 208 10.60 16.60 2.53
N PHE A 209 10.38 16.25 1.26
CA PHE A 209 9.69 15.02 0.86
C PHE A 209 10.50 13.74 1.14
N GLU A 210 11.84 13.84 1.24
CA GLU A 210 12.74 12.71 1.56
C GLU A 210 12.43 12.06 2.92
N LYS A 211 11.84 12.81 3.85
CA LYS A 211 11.49 12.33 5.19
C LYS A 211 10.34 11.33 5.20
N PHE A 212 9.51 11.32 4.16
CA PHE A 212 8.28 10.54 4.12
C PHE A 212 8.47 9.24 3.33
N ASP A 213 7.62 8.26 3.60
CA ASP A 213 7.48 7.04 2.80
C ASP A 213 6.30 7.14 1.83
N VAL A 214 5.30 7.96 2.20
CA VAL A 214 4.08 8.19 1.43
C VAL A 214 3.73 9.68 1.43
N VAL A 215 3.35 10.18 0.26
CA VAL A 215 2.86 11.56 0.06
C VAL A 215 1.47 11.48 -0.57
N VAL A 216 0.49 12.08 0.09
CA VAL A 216 -0.91 12.15 -0.35
C VAL A 216 -1.29 13.61 -0.56
N ILE A 217 -1.69 13.96 -1.78
CA ILE A 217 -2.03 15.33 -2.16
C ILE A 217 -3.49 15.42 -2.60
N SER A 218 -4.23 16.35 -2.00
CA SER A 218 -5.61 16.70 -2.38
C SER A 218 -5.79 18.22 -2.43
N SER A 219 -6.88 18.68 -3.03
CA SER A 219 -7.34 20.08 -2.89
C SER A 219 -6.36 21.14 -3.37
N CYS A 220 -5.51 20.83 -4.34
CA CYS A 220 -4.62 21.79 -4.99
C CYS A 220 -4.67 21.68 -6.53
N PRO A 221 -4.23 22.71 -7.26
CA PRO A 221 -4.26 22.70 -8.72
C PRO A 221 -3.48 21.52 -9.32
N PRO A 222 -3.85 21.02 -10.51
CA PRO A 222 -3.17 19.91 -11.17
C PRO A 222 -1.67 20.18 -11.37
N ALA A 223 -1.30 21.41 -11.78
CA ALA A 223 0.10 21.84 -11.86
C ALA A 223 0.89 21.60 -10.56
N THR A 224 0.28 21.87 -9.39
CA THR A 224 0.91 21.62 -8.08
C THR A 224 1.05 20.13 -7.82
N LYS A 225 0.02 19.32 -8.09
CA LYS A 225 0.09 17.85 -7.93
C LYS A 225 1.23 17.25 -8.77
N ILE A 226 1.36 17.70 -10.03
CA ILE A 226 2.43 17.30 -10.95
C ILE A 226 3.80 17.69 -10.40
N LEU A 227 3.96 18.94 -9.94
CA LEU A 227 5.21 19.42 -9.35
C LEU A 227 5.64 18.56 -8.15
N ILE A 228 4.71 18.21 -7.25
CA ILE A 228 5.04 17.38 -6.08
C ILE A 228 5.33 15.93 -6.49
N ASN A 229 4.60 15.36 -7.45
CA ASN A 229 4.91 14.04 -8.00
C ASN A 229 6.34 14.00 -8.56
N GLU A 230 6.74 15.01 -9.34
CA GLU A 230 8.11 15.13 -9.84
C GLU A 230 9.15 15.24 -8.73
N LYS A 231 8.90 16.06 -7.70
CA LYS A 231 9.80 16.19 -6.55
C LYS A 231 10.00 14.83 -5.87
N CYS A 232 8.94 14.05 -5.66
CA CYS A 232 9.01 12.72 -5.06
C CYS A 232 9.80 11.71 -5.92
N ARG A 233 9.74 11.83 -7.25
CA ARG A 233 10.45 10.95 -8.19
C ARG A 233 11.93 11.27 -8.36
N LYS A 234 12.34 12.51 -8.07
CA LYS A 234 13.74 12.95 -8.13
C LYS A 234 14.56 12.51 -6.90
N LEU A 235 13.90 11.99 -5.87
CA LEU A 235 14.54 11.49 -4.66
C LEU A 235 15.30 10.18 -4.89
N SER A 236 16.37 9.99 -4.13
CA SER A 236 17.12 8.73 -4.07
C SER A 236 16.33 7.63 -3.35
N LYS A 237 15.59 8.01 -2.30
CA LYS A 237 14.63 7.16 -1.58
C LYS A 237 13.31 7.08 -2.36
N ARG A 238 12.75 5.88 -2.45
CA ARG A 238 11.39 5.69 -2.99
C ARG A 238 10.36 6.32 -2.06
N VAL A 239 9.52 7.18 -2.62
CA VAL A 239 8.32 7.73 -1.96
C VAL A 239 7.10 7.34 -2.78
N ALA A 240 6.12 6.69 -2.14
CA ALA A 240 4.83 6.40 -2.78
C ALA A 240 4.02 7.69 -2.86
N PHE A 241 3.48 7.99 -4.03
CA PHE A 241 2.75 9.23 -4.26
C PHE A 241 1.30 8.94 -4.65
N TYR A 242 0.38 9.67 -4.04
CA TYR A 242 -1.05 9.56 -4.30
C TYR A 242 -1.67 10.94 -4.50
N THR A 243 -2.68 11.01 -5.36
CA THR A 243 -3.65 12.10 -5.31
C THR A 243 -5.03 11.56 -5.02
N VAL A 244 -5.86 12.36 -4.36
CA VAL A 244 -7.25 12.01 -4.11
C VAL A 244 -8.14 13.24 -4.25
N GLU A 245 -9.25 13.06 -4.96
CA GLU A 245 -10.28 14.08 -5.13
C GLU A 245 -11.64 13.44 -4.93
N CYS A 246 -12.52 14.15 -4.23
CA CYS A 246 -13.94 13.87 -4.19
C CYS A 246 -14.67 15.12 -4.65
N ARG A 247 -15.57 14.94 -5.62
CA ARG A 247 -16.39 16.02 -6.18
C ARG A 247 -17.80 15.51 -6.28
N ASP A 248 -18.71 16.13 -5.54
CA ASP A 248 -20.10 15.67 -5.45
C ASP A 248 -20.15 14.19 -5.06
N SER A 249 -20.81 13.38 -5.88
CA SER A 249 -20.98 11.95 -5.70
C SER A 249 -19.92 11.10 -6.43
N CYS A 250 -18.77 11.70 -6.77
CA CYS A 250 -17.69 11.03 -7.50
C CYS A 250 -16.35 11.14 -6.78
N GLY A 251 -15.49 10.14 -6.98
CA GLY A 251 -14.12 10.17 -6.49
C GLY A 251 -13.10 9.68 -7.50
N GLU A 252 -11.89 10.24 -7.40
CA GLU A 252 -10.70 9.86 -8.16
C GLU A 252 -9.53 9.64 -7.20
N ILE A 253 -8.83 8.52 -7.35
CA ILE A 253 -7.53 8.28 -6.72
C ILE A 253 -6.51 8.01 -7.83
N PHE A 254 -5.36 8.67 -7.76
CA PHE A 254 -4.19 8.34 -8.57
C PHE A 254 -3.11 7.69 -7.71
N VAL A 255 -2.35 6.77 -8.30
CA VAL A 255 -1.28 6.03 -7.64
C VAL A 255 0.00 6.04 -8.48
N ASP A 256 1.09 6.57 -7.92
CA ASP A 256 2.46 6.40 -8.43
C ASP A 256 3.36 5.76 -7.35
N LEU A 257 3.62 4.46 -7.51
CA LEU A 257 4.49 3.70 -6.62
C LEU A 257 5.94 3.65 -7.10
N GLN A 258 6.27 4.29 -8.23
CA GLN A 258 7.59 4.23 -8.87
C GLN A 258 8.04 2.77 -9.15
N ASN A 259 9.32 2.43 -8.93
CA ASN A 259 9.78 1.05 -9.05
C ASN A 259 9.40 0.25 -7.78
N TYR A 260 8.17 -0.25 -7.74
CA TYR A 260 7.68 -0.96 -6.56
C TYR A 260 7.69 -2.48 -6.72
N LYS A 261 8.22 -3.16 -5.69
CA LYS A 261 8.20 -4.62 -5.52
C LYS A 261 7.17 -4.99 -4.47
N TYR A 262 6.28 -5.92 -4.79
CA TYR A 262 5.28 -6.42 -3.86
C TYR A 262 5.05 -7.92 -4.02
N MET A 263 4.46 -8.53 -3.00
CA MET A 263 4.11 -9.95 -3.00
C MET A 263 2.66 -10.13 -3.46
N LYS A 264 2.47 -10.89 -4.53
CA LYS A 264 1.14 -11.29 -4.98
C LYS A 264 0.64 -12.44 -4.11
N VAL A 265 -0.57 -12.30 -3.57
CA VAL A 265 -1.13 -13.25 -2.57
C VAL A 265 -1.65 -14.56 -3.23
N MET A 266 -1.74 -14.63 -4.56
CA MET A 266 -2.52 -15.68 -5.25
C MET A 266 -1.73 -16.79 -5.98
N THR A 267 -0.40 -16.84 -5.90
CA THR A 267 0.37 -17.94 -6.50
C THR A 267 1.47 -18.43 -5.56
N LEU A 268 1.46 -19.73 -5.27
CA LEU A 268 2.64 -20.42 -4.72
C LEU A 268 3.47 -20.95 -5.89
N PRO A 269 4.80 -20.71 -5.92
CA PRO A 269 5.58 -19.91 -4.96
C PRO A 269 5.32 -18.40 -5.10
N SER A 270 5.49 -17.65 -4.00
CA SER A 270 5.25 -16.20 -3.94
C SER A 270 6.12 -15.45 -4.95
N ASP A 271 5.55 -15.13 -6.10
CA ASP A 271 6.24 -14.35 -7.12
C ASP A 271 6.22 -12.86 -6.74
N TYR A 272 7.40 -12.24 -6.76
CA TYR A 272 7.52 -10.79 -6.61
C TYR A 272 7.15 -10.13 -7.93
N MET A 273 6.18 -9.23 -7.89
CA MET A 273 5.81 -8.43 -9.05
C MET A 273 6.45 -7.04 -8.98
N MET A 274 6.79 -6.50 -10.16
CA MET A 274 7.21 -5.12 -10.35
C MET A 274 6.05 -4.33 -10.93
N ILE A 275 5.78 -3.14 -10.40
CA ILE A 275 4.87 -2.18 -11.03
C ILE A 275 5.68 -1.24 -11.94
N SER A 276 5.21 -1.05 -13.17
CA SER A 276 5.75 -0.07 -14.10
C SER A 276 5.53 1.35 -13.59
N ARG A 277 6.50 2.24 -13.86
CA ARG A 277 6.42 3.64 -13.43
C ARG A 277 5.24 4.34 -14.11
N PHE A 278 4.34 4.92 -13.32
CA PHE A 278 3.30 5.81 -13.80
C PHE A 278 3.68 7.24 -13.43
N ILE A 279 3.57 8.20 -14.35
CA ILE A 279 3.85 9.61 -14.08
C ILE A 279 2.52 10.34 -14.14
N LEU A 280 2.21 11.16 -13.11
CA LEU A 280 0.94 11.86 -13.05
C LEU A 280 0.69 12.69 -14.31
N GLN A 281 1.69 13.48 -14.73
CA GLN A 281 1.62 14.31 -15.93
C GLN A 281 1.33 13.52 -17.20
N GLU A 282 1.96 12.36 -17.39
CA GLU A 282 1.72 11.49 -18.55
C GLU A 282 0.31 10.89 -18.52
N ALA A 283 -0.16 10.51 -17.33
CA ALA A 283 -1.45 9.86 -17.16
C ALA A 283 -2.63 10.85 -17.32
N THR A 284 -2.48 12.09 -16.85
CA THR A 284 -3.50 13.14 -17.02
C THR A 284 -3.49 13.74 -18.42
N SER A 285 -2.33 13.73 -19.11
CA SER A 285 -2.17 14.25 -20.48
C SER A 285 -2.28 13.16 -21.56
N ALA A 286 -2.74 11.96 -21.20
CA ALA A 286 -2.81 10.84 -22.13
C ALA A 286 -3.73 11.16 -23.32
N PRO A 287 -3.30 10.92 -24.58
CA PRO A 287 -4.15 11.18 -25.74
C PRO A 287 -5.43 10.34 -25.69
N TRP A 288 -6.60 10.98 -25.72
CA TRP A 288 -7.88 10.32 -25.47
C TRP A 288 -8.19 9.23 -26.50
N GLY A 289 -7.73 9.40 -27.74
CA GLY A 289 -7.87 8.39 -28.81
C GLY A 289 -7.04 7.11 -28.61
N ARG A 290 -6.04 7.11 -27.70
CA ARG A 290 -5.23 5.92 -27.37
C ARG A 290 -5.76 5.16 -26.16
N LEU A 291 -6.70 5.75 -25.41
CA LEU A 291 -7.29 5.12 -24.24
C LEU A 291 -8.24 3.99 -24.66
N GLN A 292 -8.43 3.03 -23.76
CA GLN A 292 -9.34 1.91 -24.03
C GLN A 292 -10.76 2.44 -24.20
N ARG A 293 -11.54 1.85 -25.12
CA ARG A 293 -12.95 2.24 -25.34
C ARG A 293 -13.82 2.19 -24.07
N ARG A 294 -13.43 1.36 -23.11
CA ARG A 294 -14.10 1.15 -21.83
C ARG A 294 -13.62 2.08 -20.71
N THR A 295 -12.65 2.95 -20.97
CA THR A 295 -12.14 3.88 -19.96
C THR A 295 -13.27 4.71 -19.39
N SER A 296 -13.29 4.82 -18.06
CA SER A 296 -14.30 5.54 -17.31
C SER A 296 -14.58 6.94 -17.87
N LYS A 297 -15.86 7.27 -18.01
CA LYS A 297 -16.32 8.60 -18.42
C LYS A 297 -15.89 9.67 -17.40
N LEU A 298 -15.73 9.28 -16.14
CA LEU A 298 -15.27 10.15 -15.06
C LEU A 298 -13.82 10.62 -15.29
N TYR A 299 -12.94 9.79 -15.86
CA TYR A 299 -11.59 10.24 -16.24
C TYR A 299 -11.65 11.50 -17.11
N PHE A 300 -12.42 11.44 -18.21
CA PHE A 300 -12.50 12.55 -19.15
C PHE A 300 -13.17 13.78 -18.52
N ALA A 301 -14.23 13.57 -17.74
CA ALA A 301 -14.91 14.66 -17.03
C ALA A 301 -13.96 15.40 -16.06
N MET A 302 -13.17 14.66 -15.28
CA MET A 302 -12.16 15.24 -14.38
C MET A 302 -11.12 16.06 -15.16
N ARG A 303 -10.63 15.58 -16.30
CA ARG A 303 -9.68 16.34 -17.14
C ARG A 303 -10.28 17.64 -17.70
N VAL A 304 -11.55 17.64 -18.09
CA VAL A 304 -12.25 18.86 -18.56
C VAL A 304 -12.36 19.87 -17.42
N ILE A 305 -12.76 19.43 -16.23
CA ILE A 305 -12.92 20.26 -15.03
C ILE A 305 -11.59 20.88 -14.62
N GLU A 306 -10.55 20.08 -14.51
CA GLU A 306 -9.20 20.53 -14.16
C GLU A 306 -8.65 21.54 -15.17
N SER A 307 -8.87 21.29 -16.47
CA SER A 307 -8.49 22.24 -17.53
C SER A 307 -9.25 23.56 -17.42
N PHE A 308 -10.51 23.53 -17.01
CA PHE A 308 -11.30 24.73 -16.80
C PHE A 308 -10.81 25.52 -15.58
N GLU A 309 -10.51 24.85 -14.47
CA GLU A 309 -9.96 25.47 -13.27
C GLU A 309 -8.64 26.20 -13.58
N GLU A 310 -7.72 25.53 -14.29
CA GLU A 310 -6.44 26.11 -14.67
C GLU A 310 -6.60 27.30 -15.63
N ALA A 311 -7.44 27.17 -16.66
CA ALA A 311 -7.67 28.24 -17.65
C ALA A 311 -8.26 29.52 -17.03
N ASN A 312 -8.99 29.39 -15.92
CA ASN A 312 -9.64 30.50 -15.23
C ASN A 312 -8.96 30.89 -13.91
N GLY A 313 -7.82 30.27 -13.58
CA GLY A 313 -7.10 30.53 -12.32
C GLY A 313 -7.92 30.24 -11.07
N ARG A 314 -8.82 29.24 -11.11
CA ARG A 314 -9.70 28.90 -10.00
C ARG A 314 -9.05 27.96 -9.00
N ASN A 315 -9.48 28.08 -7.75
CA ASN A 315 -9.16 27.09 -6.74
C ASN A 315 -9.96 25.79 -7.01
N PRO A 316 -9.37 24.60 -6.74
CA PRO A 316 -10.04 23.33 -6.97
C PRO A 316 -11.37 23.21 -6.26
N GLY A 317 -12.41 22.86 -7.02
CA GLY A 317 -13.77 22.68 -6.52
C GLY A 317 -14.56 23.98 -6.37
N VAL A 318 -14.03 25.14 -6.77
CA VAL A 318 -14.79 26.40 -6.70
C VAL A 318 -15.51 26.66 -8.02
N PHE A 319 -16.80 26.34 -8.05
CA PHE A 319 -17.69 26.49 -9.20
C PHE A 319 -19.00 27.18 -8.84
N SER A 320 -19.64 27.70 -9.88
CA SER A 320 -20.96 28.31 -9.86
C SER A 320 -21.80 27.75 -11.02
N VAL A 321 -23.12 27.89 -10.93
CA VAL A 321 -24.03 27.38 -11.98
C VAL A 321 -23.78 28.10 -13.31
N GLU A 322 -23.33 29.35 -13.25
CA GLU A 322 -22.98 30.19 -14.38
C GLU A 322 -21.81 29.66 -15.21
N ASP A 323 -21.02 28.73 -14.65
CA ASP A 323 -19.86 28.15 -15.32
C ASP A 323 -20.22 27.01 -16.27
N VAL A 324 -21.38 26.38 -16.07
CA VAL A 324 -21.81 25.20 -16.83
C VAL A 324 -21.70 25.43 -18.35
N PRO A 325 -22.21 26.54 -18.95
CA PRO A 325 -22.10 26.76 -20.38
C PRO A 325 -20.65 26.84 -20.87
N ALA A 326 -19.76 27.46 -20.08
CA ALA A 326 -18.35 27.62 -20.42
C ALA A 326 -17.58 26.28 -20.30
N VAL A 327 -17.90 25.46 -19.29
CA VAL A 327 -17.35 24.11 -19.13
C VAL A 327 -17.78 23.20 -20.30
N LEU A 328 -19.06 23.24 -20.68
CA LEU A 328 -19.56 22.48 -21.84
C LEU A 328 -18.92 22.97 -23.15
N GLN A 329 -18.63 24.26 -23.29
CA GLN A 329 -17.87 24.77 -24.43
C GLN A 329 -16.42 24.26 -24.44
N LEU A 330 -15.76 24.20 -23.28
CA LEU A 330 -14.41 23.65 -23.17
C LEU A 330 -14.39 22.15 -23.49
N LYS A 331 -15.38 21.38 -23.02
CA LYS A 331 -15.58 19.97 -23.37
C LYS A 331 -15.53 19.76 -24.88
N ARG A 332 -16.28 20.56 -25.64
CA ARG A 332 -16.31 20.49 -27.12
C ARG A 332 -14.94 20.72 -27.73
N LYS A 333 -14.27 21.82 -27.32
CA LYS A 333 -12.92 22.15 -27.79
C LYS A 333 -11.91 21.02 -27.51
N LEU A 334 -11.97 20.40 -26.33
CA LEU A 334 -11.08 19.29 -25.96
C LEU A 334 -11.38 18.02 -26.77
N CYS A 335 -12.67 17.69 -26.97
CA CYS A 335 -13.06 16.54 -27.80
C CYS A 335 -12.62 16.71 -29.26
N GLU A 336 -12.81 17.91 -29.83
CA GLU A 336 -12.37 18.27 -31.17
C GLU A 336 -10.83 18.18 -31.30
N ALA A 337 -10.09 18.78 -30.37
CA ALA A 337 -8.63 18.76 -30.37
C ALA A 337 -8.05 17.34 -30.26
N GLN A 338 -8.72 16.46 -29.50
CA GLN A 338 -8.31 15.06 -29.33
C GLN A 338 -8.91 14.12 -30.39
N SER A 339 -9.71 14.64 -31.34
CA SER A 339 -10.39 13.85 -32.38
C SER A 339 -11.26 12.71 -31.83
N VAL A 340 -11.97 12.95 -30.72
CA VAL A 340 -12.91 11.99 -30.13
C VAL A 340 -14.34 12.52 -30.10
N SER A 341 -15.32 11.61 -30.00
CA SER A 341 -16.73 11.97 -29.87
C SER A 341 -17.01 12.62 -28.51
N GLU A 342 -17.88 13.64 -28.50
CA GLU A 342 -18.37 14.25 -27.26
C GLU A 342 -19.07 13.26 -26.31
N SER A 343 -19.53 12.11 -26.80
CA SER A 343 -20.09 11.02 -26.00
C SER A 343 -19.10 10.39 -25.00
N PHE A 344 -17.82 10.76 -25.08
CA PHE A 344 -16.81 10.40 -24.09
C PHE A 344 -17.00 11.13 -22.76
N VAL A 345 -17.70 12.27 -22.78
CA VAL A 345 -17.95 13.08 -21.58
C VAL A 345 -19.43 13.45 -21.54
N PRO A 346 -20.27 12.71 -20.80
CA PRO A 346 -21.68 13.02 -20.68
C PRO A 346 -21.91 14.40 -20.06
N ASP A 347 -22.79 15.21 -20.65
CA ASP A 347 -23.10 16.55 -20.16
C ASP A 347 -23.67 16.51 -18.74
N THR A 348 -24.55 15.54 -18.46
CA THR A 348 -25.13 15.33 -17.12
C THR A 348 -24.09 15.06 -16.04
N LEU A 349 -22.99 14.39 -16.40
CA LEU A 349 -21.88 14.14 -15.48
C LEU A 349 -21.11 15.43 -15.20
N LEU A 350 -20.79 16.22 -16.24
CA LEU A 350 -20.09 17.50 -16.06
C LEU A 350 -20.92 18.51 -15.29
N GLU A 351 -22.20 18.67 -15.64
CA GLU A 351 -23.13 19.55 -14.94
C GLU A 351 -23.17 19.22 -13.45
N ARG A 352 -23.32 17.93 -13.12
CA ARG A 352 -23.32 17.47 -11.74
C ARG A 352 -22.02 17.78 -11.00
N LEU A 353 -20.87 17.53 -11.61
CA LEU A 353 -19.56 17.79 -10.99
C LEU A 353 -19.20 19.29 -10.87
N VAL A 354 -19.80 20.13 -11.71
CA VAL A 354 -19.64 21.60 -11.65
C VAL A 354 -20.57 22.19 -10.59
N ILE A 355 -21.82 21.72 -10.53
CA ILE A 355 -22.82 22.22 -9.57
C ILE A 355 -22.52 21.68 -8.16
N GLY A 356 -22.14 20.40 -8.06
CA GLY A 356 -21.79 19.72 -6.83
C GLY A 356 -20.29 19.83 -6.53
N SER A 357 -19.90 20.86 -5.80
CA SER A 357 -18.53 21.00 -5.29
C SER A 357 -18.33 20.44 -3.88
N ILE A 358 -19.43 20.03 -3.23
CA ILE A 358 -19.42 19.48 -1.87
C ILE A 358 -18.96 18.03 -1.88
N GLU A 359 -18.37 17.57 -0.77
CA GLU A 359 -18.07 16.16 -0.58
C GLU A 359 -19.18 15.51 0.25
N PHE A 360 -19.81 14.46 -0.26
CA PHE A 360 -20.80 13.72 0.52
C PHE A 360 -20.10 12.75 1.48
N PRO A 361 -20.41 12.75 2.79
CA PRO A 361 -19.77 11.88 3.77
C PRO A 361 -19.74 10.38 3.40
N PRO A 362 -20.81 9.79 2.81
CA PRO A 362 -20.76 8.40 2.36
C PRO A 362 -19.72 8.15 1.26
N VAL A 363 -19.52 9.12 0.36
CA VAL A 363 -18.51 9.02 -0.71
C VAL A 363 -17.12 9.23 -0.14
N CYS A 364 -16.95 10.19 0.77
CA CYS A 364 -15.71 10.38 1.54
C CYS A 364 -15.26 9.07 2.20
N ALA A 365 -16.19 8.35 2.85
CA ALA A 365 -15.89 7.10 3.52
C ALA A 365 -15.43 6.00 2.56
N ILE A 366 -16.08 5.88 1.39
CA ILE A 366 -15.70 4.92 0.34
C ILE A 366 -14.31 5.24 -0.20
N ILE A 367 -14.08 6.49 -0.63
CA ILE A 367 -12.82 6.90 -1.26
C ILE A 367 -11.68 6.88 -0.23
N GLY A 368 -11.89 7.43 0.96
CA GLY A 368 -10.90 7.46 2.04
C GLY A 368 -10.57 6.05 2.55
N GLY A 369 -11.54 5.14 2.57
CA GLY A 369 -11.33 3.72 2.85
C GLY A 369 -10.44 3.03 1.82
N ILE A 370 -10.75 3.20 0.54
CA ILE A 370 -9.97 2.62 -0.56
C ILE A 370 -8.55 3.19 -0.58
N LEU A 371 -8.40 4.50 -0.46
CA LEU A 371 -7.09 5.15 -0.39
C LEU A 371 -6.27 4.65 0.80
N GLY A 372 -6.91 4.51 1.96
CA GLY A 372 -6.24 4.00 3.16
C GLY A 372 -5.71 2.58 2.96
N GLN A 373 -6.52 1.71 2.34
CA GLN A 373 -6.10 0.36 2.00
C GLN A 373 -4.95 0.36 0.98
N GLU A 374 -4.97 1.21 -0.04
CA GLU A 374 -3.90 1.32 -1.03
C GLU A 374 -2.57 1.76 -0.41
N VAL A 375 -2.62 2.74 0.50
CA VAL A 375 -1.44 3.19 1.25
C VAL A 375 -0.89 2.06 2.14
N ILE A 376 -1.77 1.32 2.83
CA ILE A 376 -1.37 0.15 3.62
C ILE A 376 -0.71 -0.92 2.75
N LYS A 377 -1.25 -1.21 1.55
CA LYS A 377 -0.61 -2.14 0.60
C LYS A 377 0.78 -1.65 0.22
N ALA A 378 0.94 -0.38 -0.13
CA ALA A 378 2.21 0.20 -0.54
C ALA A 378 3.30 0.15 0.54
N ILE A 379 2.93 0.34 1.81
CA ILE A 379 3.86 0.24 2.95
C ILE A 379 4.13 -1.24 3.31
N SER A 380 3.08 -2.06 3.36
CA SER A 380 3.18 -3.45 3.78
C SER A 380 3.82 -4.36 2.74
N GLY A 381 3.82 -4.03 1.45
CA GLY A 381 4.30 -4.96 0.41
C GLY A 381 3.34 -6.10 0.13
N LYS A 382 2.11 -6.05 0.66
CA LYS A 382 1.11 -7.12 0.56
C LYS A 382 -0.11 -6.67 -0.21
N GLY A 383 -0.56 -7.51 -1.13
CA GLY A 383 -1.71 -7.26 -1.98
C GLY A 383 -1.35 -6.52 -3.27
N ASP A 384 -2.22 -6.66 -4.28
CA ASP A 384 -2.07 -5.98 -5.56
C ASP A 384 -2.51 -4.50 -5.42
N PRO A 385 -1.61 -3.53 -5.67
CA PRO A 385 -1.97 -2.12 -5.72
C PRO A 385 -2.76 -1.76 -6.98
N VAL A 386 -3.54 -0.69 -6.90
CA VAL A 386 -4.23 -0.03 -8.01
C VAL A 386 -3.21 0.43 -9.06
N LYS A 387 -3.57 0.25 -10.33
CA LYS A 387 -2.76 0.64 -11.50
C LYS A 387 -3.67 1.32 -12.51
N ASN A 388 -3.58 2.63 -12.72
CA ASN A 388 -2.96 3.67 -11.87
C ASN A 388 -4.01 4.67 -11.35
N PHE A 389 -5.24 4.59 -11.85
CA PHE A 389 -6.37 5.33 -11.32
C PHE A 389 -7.42 4.39 -10.73
N PHE A 390 -8.11 4.89 -9.73
CA PHE A 390 -9.38 4.35 -9.27
C PHE A 390 -10.44 5.45 -9.36
N TYR A 391 -11.58 5.09 -9.93
CA TYR A 391 -12.74 5.95 -10.10
C TYR A 391 -13.95 5.36 -9.40
N PHE A 392 -14.76 6.21 -8.79
CA PHE A 392 -16.05 5.83 -8.24
C PHE A 392 -17.11 6.86 -8.57
N ASP A 393 -18.30 6.39 -8.94
CA ASP A 393 -19.48 7.21 -9.17
C ASP A 393 -20.69 6.58 -8.46
N VAL A 394 -21.38 7.35 -7.62
CA VAL A 394 -22.60 6.90 -6.93
C VAL A 394 -23.73 6.58 -7.91
N VAL A 395 -23.78 7.24 -9.07
CA VAL A 395 -24.90 7.08 -10.03
C VAL A 395 -25.01 5.64 -10.52
N ASP A 396 -23.88 4.98 -10.79
CA ASP A 396 -23.86 3.56 -11.16
C ASP A 396 -23.35 2.64 -10.04
N GLY A 397 -22.86 3.22 -8.95
CA GLY A 397 -22.34 2.51 -7.77
C GLY A 397 -21.04 1.75 -8.04
N LYS A 398 -20.33 2.05 -9.13
CA LYS A 398 -19.16 1.26 -9.54
C LYS A 398 -17.86 1.92 -9.13
N GLY A 399 -16.98 1.11 -8.55
CA GLY A 399 -15.56 1.38 -8.43
C GLY A 399 -14.80 0.74 -9.59
N VAL A 400 -14.09 1.52 -10.40
CA VAL A 400 -13.35 1.04 -11.58
C VAL A 400 -11.88 1.40 -11.46
N ILE A 401 -11.02 0.41 -11.68
CA ILE A 401 -9.58 0.59 -11.78
C ILE A 401 -9.23 0.79 -13.25
N GLU A 402 -8.53 1.88 -13.57
CA GLU A 402 -8.12 2.25 -14.92
C GLU A 402 -6.60 2.29 -15.01
N ASP A 403 -6.05 1.49 -15.93
CA ASP A 403 -4.63 1.56 -16.30
C ASP A 403 -4.46 2.57 -17.42
N ILE A 404 -4.09 3.79 -17.03
CA ILE A 404 -3.76 4.88 -17.94
C ILE A 404 -2.24 4.95 -18.08
N SER A 405 -1.67 3.98 -18.78
CA SER A 405 -0.28 3.97 -19.21
C SER A 405 -0.11 4.50 -20.63
N SER A 406 1.00 5.21 -20.85
CA SER A 406 1.40 5.75 -22.15
C SER A 406 1.92 4.68 -23.14
N ARG A 407 1.96 3.40 -22.74
CA ARG A 407 2.43 2.31 -23.60
C ARG A 407 1.33 1.86 -24.56
N ALA A 408 1.73 1.60 -25.81
CA ALA A 408 0.89 0.83 -26.72
C ALA A 408 0.57 -0.53 -26.07
N PRO A 409 -0.65 -1.07 -26.24
CA PRO A 409 -0.98 -2.37 -25.72
C PRO A 409 -0.01 -3.39 -26.32
N GLU A 410 0.92 -3.90 -25.51
CA GLU A 410 1.51 -5.19 -25.81
C GLU A 410 0.37 -6.20 -25.83
N ALA A 411 0.33 -7.06 -26.84
CA ALA A 411 -0.70 -8.06 -27.00
C ALA A 411 -0.63 -9.04 -25.82
N ASP A 412 -1.35 -8.73 -24.74
CA ASP A 412 -1.54 -9.65 -23.64
C ASP A 412 -2.36 -10.84 -24.14
N SER A 413 -1.69 -11.98 -24.22
CA SER A 413 -2.32 -13.29 -24.31
C SER A 413 -3.41 -13.38 -23.26
N ALA A 414 -4.61 -13.74 -23.71
CA ALA A 414 -5.83 -13.86 -22.94
C ALA A 414 -5.65 -14.54 -21.56
N SER A 415 -5.64 -13.75 -20.48
CA SER A 415 -6.24 -14.12 -19.18
C SER A 415 -6.31 -12.93 -18.21
N SER A 416 -7.14 -11.94 -18.50
CA SER A 416 -7.63 -11.01 -17.47
C SER A 416 -9.14 -11.00 -17.56
N LYS A 417 -9.76 -11.98 -16.91
CA LYS A 417 -11.20 -11.90 -16.61
C LYS A 417 -11.36 -10.72 -15.67
N SER A 418 -12.12 -9.72 -16.10
CA SER A 418 -12.62 -8.64 -15.27
C SER A 418 -13.14 -9.22 -13.95
N ALA A 419 -12.38 -9.06 -12.88
CA ALA A 419 -12.88 -9.32 -11.54
C ALA A 419 -13.79 -8.14 -11.22
N ASN A 420 -15.11 -8.35 -11.35
CA ASN A 420 -16.09 -7.52 -10.66
C ASN A 420 -15.81 -7.70 -9.17
N ILE A 421 -14.99 -6.82 -8.58
CA ILE A 421 -14.84 -6.74 -7.14
C ILE A 421 -16.10 -6.05 -6.63
N ILE A 422 -17.14 -6.84 -6.38
CA ILE A 422 -18.25 -6.43 -5.53
C ILE A 422 -17.67 -6.39 -4.12
N THR A 423 -17.16 -5.23 -3.70
CA THR A 423 -16.89 -4.99 -2.29
C THR A 423 -18.23 -4.87 -1.58
N GLN A 424 -18.74 -5.98 -1.05
CA GLN A 424 -19.78 -5.93 -0.03
C GLN A 424 -19.16 -5.26 1.19
N VAL A 425 -19.42 -3.97 1.35
CA VAL A 425 -19.19 -3.25 2.60
C VAL A 425 -20.20 -3.82 3.60
N VAL A 426 -19.74 -4.70 4.49
CA VAL A 426 -20.51 -5.10 5.66
C VAL A 426 -20.33 -3.98 6.67
N LEU A 427 -21.40 -3.18 6.84
CA LEU A 427 -21.56 -2.28 7.97
C LEU A 427 -21.95 -3.14 9.19
N GLU A 428 -21.11 -3.16 10.21
CA GLU A 428 -21.50 -3.41 11.61
C GLU A 428 -20.99 -2.26 12.49
#